data_AF-A0A7W4D368-F1
#
_entry.id   AF-A0A7W4D368-F1
#
_cell.length_a   1.000
_cell.length_b   1.000
_cell.length_c   1.000
_cell.angle_alpha   90.00
_cell.angle_beta   90.00
_cell.angle_gamma   90.00
#
_symmetry.space_group_name_H-M   'P 1'
#
loop_
_entity.id
_entity.type
_entity.pdbx_description
1 polymer ?
#
loop_
_entity_poly.entity_id
_entity_poly.type
_entity_poly.pdbx_seq_one_letter_code
_entity_poly.pdbx_strand_id
1 'polypeptide(L)'
;MSGRRASRKSTERTLALTILGVGTAASLASLAGDLWVVRAGVLVAVVMAFAAVWTAWRELSAERERHAVEMKHEVGLRSQQAARFHEESVAMIGRFNARAENLQLVIAKLRSQLGAAKAELSSMRGNAVWLRAEVAERQARIEALESRIAELEAEDTANIVDLPRRVSPSIYDVWGQDEHPTMVDLAKLNLDGLPELRRHA
;
A
#
# COMPACT_ATOMS: atom_id res chain seq x y z
N MET A 1 -16.40 5.17 -47.38
CA MET A 1 -15.87 5.97 -48.50
C MET A 1 -14.71 5.22 -49.15
N SER A 2 -14.80 5.09 -50.48
CA SER A 2 -13.75 4.77 -51.48
C SER A 2 -12.47 4.05 -51.04
N GLY A 3 -12.41 2.76 -51.35
CA GLY A 3 -11.17 2.03 -51.64
C GLY A 3 -11.21 1.46 -53.05
N ARG A 4 -11.57 2.26 -54.07
CA ARG A 4 -11.37 1.84 -55.47
C ARG A 4 -9.87 1.76 -55.69
N ARG A 5 -9.30 0.56 -55.57
CA ARG A 5 -8.00 0.24 -56.15
C ARG A 5 -8.15 0.43 -57.65
N ALA A 6 -7.79 1.62 -58.13
CA ALA A 6 -7.51 1.82 -59.53
C ALA A 6 -6.31 0.92 -59.84
N SER A 7 -6.61 -0.27 -60.36
CA SER A 7 -5.62 -1.14 -60.98
C SER A 7 -4.85 -0.27 -61.97
N ARG A 8 -3.58 0.01 -61.65
CA ARG A 8 -2.65 0.61 -62.61
C ARG A 8 -2.79 -0.24 -63.86
N LYS A 9 -3.31 0.34 -64.95
CA LYS A 9 -3.36 -0.33 -66.25
C LYS A 9 -1.93 -0.76 -66.53
N SER A 10 -1.67 -2.05 -66.40
CA SER A 10 -0.32 -2.62 -66.50
C SER A 10 0.20 -2.27 -67.89
N THR A 11 1.26 -1.47 -67.90
CA THR A 11 2.03 -1.12 -69.08
C THR A 11 2.47 -2.39 -69.81
N GLU A 12 2.66 -3.49 -69.09
CA GLU A 12 2.99 -4.82 -69.63
C GLU A 12 1.83 -5.38 -70.48
N ARG A 13 0.57 -5.16 -70.06
CA ARG A 13 -0.59 -5.61 -70.85
C ARG A 13 -0.71 -4.84 -72.16
N THR A 14 -0.42 -3.53 -72.15
CA THR A 14 -0.39 -2.73 -73.39
C THR A 14 0.79 -3.13 -74.28
N LEU A 15 1.95 -3.42 -73.69
CA LEU A 15 3.14 -3.84 -74.44
C LEU A 15 2.94 -5.22 -75.08
N ALA A 16 2.40 -6.18 -74.33
CA ALA A 16 2.02 -7.50 -74.84
C ALA A 16 0.97 -7.41 -75.97
N LEU A 17 -0.04 -6.55 -75.82
CA LEU A 17 -1.05 -6.33 -76.86
C LEU A 17 -0.45 -5.66 -78.12
N THR A 18 0.51 -4.76 -77.97
CA THR A 18 1.19 -4.15 -79.14
C THR A 18 2.05 -5.16 -79.90
N ILE A 19 2.78 -6.03 -79.19
CA ILE A 19 3.58 -7.08 -79.82
C ILE A 19 2.67 -8.09 -80.53
N LEU A 20 1.57 -8.51 -79.89
CA LEU A 20 0.58 -9.41 -80.49
C LEU A 20 -0.07 -8.79 -81.73
N GLY A 21 -0.43 -7.49 -81.67
CA GLY A 21 -1.03 -6.77 -82.79
C GLY A 21 -0.07 -6.60 -83.97
N VAL A 22 1.20 -6.30 -83.70
CA VAL A 22 2.23 -6.18 -84.74
C VAL A 22 2.55 -7.54 -85.36
N GLY A 23 2.66 -8.61 -84.55
CA GLY A 23 2.88 -9.97 -85.03
C GLY A 23 1.75 -10.50 -85.90
N THR A 24 0.50 -10.24 -85.53
CA THR A 24 -0.68 -10.66 -86.31
C THR A 24 -0.81 -9.85 -87.61
N ALA A 25 -0.56 -8.54 -87.58
CA ALA A 25 -0.55 -7.70 -88.78
C ALA A 25 0.55 -8.11 -89.78
N ALA A 26 1.76 -8.42 -89.30
CA ALA A 26 2.85 -8.91 -90.13
C ALA A 26 2.52 -10.29 -90.75
N SER A 27 1.87 -11.18 -89.99
CA SER A 27 1.41 -12.47 -90.51
C SER A 27 0.34 -12.31 -91.61
N LEU A 28 -0.59 -11.38 -91.47
CA LEU A 28 -1.61 -11.11 -92.49
C LEU A 28 -1.01 -10.47 -93.75
N ALA A 29 -0.05 -9.55 -93.60
CA ALA A 29 0.65 -8.94 -94.73
C ALA A 29 1.49 -9.96 -95.53
N SER A 30 1.98 -11.02 -94.86
CA SER A 30 2.76 -12.09 -95.51
C SER A 30 1.95 -12.98 -96.46
N LEU A 31 0.62 -12.92 -96.41
CA LEU A 31 -0.25 -13.69 -97.32
C LEU A 31 -0.45 -13.03 -98.69
N ALA A 32 -0.04 -11.77 -98.85
CA ALA A 32 -0.34 -10.96 -100.04
C ALA A 32 0.87 -10.52 -100.88
N GLY A 33 2.09 -10.95 -100.53
CA GLY A 33 3.35 -10.48 -101.15
C GLY A 33 4.21 -11.58 -101.78
N ASP A 34 5.09 -11.17 -102.70
CA ASP A 34 6.09 -12.04 -103.35
C ASP A 34 7.06 -12.69 -102.33
N LEU A 35 7.59 -13.86 -102.63
CA LEU A 35 8.35 -14.75 -101.71
C LEU A 35 9.51 -14.05 -100.96
N TRP A 36 10.12 -13.05 -101.60
CA TRP A 36 11.20 -12.25 -101.01
C TRP A 36 10.71 -11.24 -99.97
N VAL A 37 9.53 -10.66 -100.16
CA VAL A 37 8.89 -9.73 -99.22
C VAL A 37 8.48 -10.47 -97.95
N VAL A 38 8.00 -11.72 -98.09
CA VAL A 38 7.64 -12.58 -96.95
C VAL A 38 8.86 -12.90 -96.08
N ARG A 39 9.98 -13.29 -96.69
CA ARG A 39 11.23 -13.59 -95.96
C ARG A 39 11.80 -12.36 -95.26
N ALA A 40 11.73 -11.19 -95.90
CA ALA A 40 12.13 -9.93 -95.29
C ALA A 40 11.24 -9.57 -94.09
N GLY A 41 9.93 -9.75 -94.20
CA GLY A 41 8.97 -9.50 -93.11
C GLY A 41 9.20 -10.41 -91.89
N VAL A 42 9.47 -11.70 -92.11
CA VAL A 42 9.78 -12.64 -91.03
C VAL A 42 11.08 -12.25 -90.31
N LEU A 43 12.13 -11.84 -91.04
CA LEU A 43 13.37 -11.38 -90.41
C LEU A 43 13.14 -10.13 -89.55
N VAL A 44 12.37 -9.16 -90.03
CA VAL A 44 12.04 -7.96 -89.23
C VAL A 44 11.23 -8.34 -87.98
N ALA A 45 10.28 -9.27 -88.09
CA ALA A 45 9.50 -9.74 -86.94
C ALA A 45 10.39 -10.44 -85.89
N VAL A 46 11.34 -11.27 -86.32
CA VAL A 46 12.30 -11.94 -85.41
C VAL A 46 13.21 -10.93 -84.72
N VAL A 47 13.71 -9.93 -85.45
CA VAL A 47 14.54 -8.85 -84.87
C VAL A 47 13.76 -8.02 -83.86
N MET A 48 12.50 -7.68 -84.17
CA MET A 48 11.63 -6.94 -83.24
C MET A 48 11.27 -7.76 -82.00
N ALA A 49 11.04 -9.07 -82.15
CA ALA A 49 10.80 -9.96 -81.02
C ALA A 49 12.04 -10.04 -80.11
N PHE A 50 13.23 -10.16 -80.69
CA PHE A 50 14.48 -10.17 -79.92
C PHE A 50 14.72 -8.84 -79.20
N ALA A 51 14.49 -7.71 -79.88
CA ALA A 51 14.60 -6.38 -79.27
C ALA A 51 13.63 -6.21 -78.10
N ALA A 52 12.39 -6.69 -78.21
CA ALA A 52 11.40 -6.64 -77.14
C ALA A 52 11.80 -7.48 -75.91
N VAL A 53 12.35 -8.67 -76.13
CA VAL A 53 12.86 -9.52 -75.03
C VAL A 53 14.05 -8.84 -74.34
N TRP A 54 14.95 -8.24 -75.13
CA TRP A 54 16.11 -7.54 -74.60
C TRP A 54 15.72 -6.30 -73.78
N THR A 55 14.76 -5.49 -74.24
CA THR A 55 14.26 -4.34 -73.47
C THR A 55 13.56 -4.78 -72.20
N ALA A 56 12.78 -5.86 -72.24
CA ALA A 56 12.11 -6.42 -71.06
C ALA A 56 13.12 -6.89 -70.00
N TRP A 57 14.23 -7.53 -70.41
CA TRP A 57 15.30 -7.91 -69.49
C TRP A 57 16.02 -6.70 -68.88
N ARG A 58 16.22 -5.65 -69.67
CA ARG A 58 16.86 -4.42 -69.20
C ARG A 58 15.99 -3.69 -68.18
N GLU A 59 14.68 -3.59 -68.44
CA GLU A 59 13.71 -2.98 -67.53
C GLU A 59 13.54 -3.79 -66.25
N LEU A 60 13.42 -5.13 -66.36
CA LEU A 60 13.30 -6.01 -65.21
C LEU A 60 14.55 -5.96 -64.30
N SER A 61 15.73 -5.80 -64.88
CA SER A 61 16.98 -5.66 -64.11
C SER A 61 17.01 -4.33 -63.34
N ALA A 62 16.58 -3.23 -63.98
CA ALA A 62 16.52 -1.92 -63.35
C ALA A 62 15.44 -1.84 -62.24
N GLU A 63 14.30 -2.51 -62.39
CA GLU A 63 13.26 -2.57 -61.36
C GLU A 63 13.68 -3.42 -60.16
N ARG A 64 14.39 -4.54 -60.39
CA ARG A 64 14.92 -5.38 -59.31
C ARG A 64 15.87 -4.62 -58.39
N GLU A 65 16.73 -3.77 -58.95
CA GLU A 65 17.63 -2.94 -58.14
C GLU A 65 16.87 -1.91 -57.31
N ARG A 66 15.86 -1.25 -57.90
CA ARG A 66 15.01 -0.28 -57.19
C ARG A 66 14.22 -0.93 -56.06
N HIS A 67 13.58 -2.07 -56.32
CA HIS A 67 12.86 -2.82 -55.30
C HIS A 67 13.78 -3.38 -54.22
N ALA A 68 15.02 -3.80 -54.55
CA ALA A 68 15.99 -4.23 -53.55
C ALA A 68 16.39 -3.07 -52.61
N VAL A 69 16.52 -1.85 -53.13
CA VAL A 69 16.83 -0.66 -52.33
C VAL A 69 15.63 -0.25 -51.46
N GLU A 70 14.42 -0.23 -52.01
CA GLU A 70 13.18 0.05 -51.26
C GLU A 70 12.98 -0.96 -50.13
N MET A 71 13.14 -2.26 -50.40
CA MET A 71 13.04 -3.32 -49.40
C MET A 71 14.09 -3.17 -48.30
N LYS A 72 15.34 -2.84 -48.65
CA LYS A 72 16.39 -2.58 -47.65
C LYS A 72 16.03 -1.39 -46.77
N HIS A 73 15.47 -0.33 -47.35
CA HIS A 73 15.04 0.85 -46.62
C HIS A 73 13.88 0.53 -45.67
N GLU A 74 12.85 -0.17 -46.15
CA GLU A 74 11.71 -0.59 -45.33
C GLU A 74 12.12 -1.53 -44.20
N VAL A 75 12.98 -2.52 -44.47
CA VAL A 75 13.52 -3.43 -43.45
C VAL A 75 14.36 -2.67 -42.44
N GLY A 76 15.18 -1.70 -42.89
CA GLY A 76 15.94 -0.82 -42.01
C GLY A 76 15.04 -0.04 -41.06
N LEU A 77 13.98 0.60 -41.57
CA LEU A 77 13.03 1.34 -40.75
C LEU A 77 12.27 0.43 -39.76
N ARG A 78 11.82 -0.75 -40.19
CA ARG A 78 11.17 -1.72 -39.30
C ARG A 78 12.11 -2.23 -38.22
N SER A 79 13.38 -2.48 -38.55
CA SER A 79 14.39 -2.92 -37.58
C SER A 79 14.68 -1.84 -36.53
N GLN A 80 14.76 -0.57 -36.94
CA GLN A 80 14.97 0.55 -36.02
C GLN A 80 13.76 0.77 -35.11
N GLN A 81 12.54 0.67 -35.66
CA GLN A 81 11.33 0.73 -34.86
C GLN A 81 11.27 -0.42 -33.86
N ALA A 82 11.54 -1.65 -34.29
CA ALA A 82 11.59 -2.81 -33.40
C ALA A 82 12.64 -2.65 -32.29
N ALA A 83 13.82 -2.11 -32.60
CA ALA A 83 14.87 -1.84 -31.62
C ALA A 83 14.41 -0.80 -30.58
N ARG A 84 13.80 0.31 -31.02
CA ARG A 84 13.26 1.32 -30.10
C ARG A 84 12.16 0.77 -29.21
N PHE A 85 11.21 0.03 -29.78
CA PHE A 85 10.15 -0.62 -28.98
C PHE A 85 10.73 -1.62 -27.99
N HIS A 86 11.78 -2.35 -28.36
CA HIS A 86 12.45 -3.28 -27.46
C HIS A 86 13.12 -2.56 -26.30
N GLU A 87 13.87 -1.48 -26.58
CA GLU A 87 14.51 -0.64 -25.57
C GLU A 87 13.48 -0.04 -24.60
N GLU A 88 12.39 0.53 -25.12
CA GLU A 88 11.30 1.08 -24.30
C GLU A 88 10.63 0.00 -23.44
N SER A 89 10.41 -1.19 -24.00
CA SER A 89 9.82 -2.33 -23.28
C SER A 89 10.74 -2.82 -22.17
N VAL A 90 12.04 -2.96 -22.43
CA VAL A 90 13.04 -3.36 -21.43
C VAL A 90 13.13 -2.33 -20.30
N ALA A 91 13.15 -1.03 -20.64
CA ALA A 91 13.15 0.04 -19.65
C ALA A 91 11.86 0.03 -18.80
N MET A 92 10.71 -0.24 -19.42
CA MET A 92 9.44 -0.39 -18.71
C MET A 92 9.45 -1.59 -17.76
N ILE A 93 9.94 -2.75 -18.20
CA ILE A 93 10.10 -3.94 -17.36
C ILE A 93 11.01 -3.64 -16.17
N GLY A 94 12.14 -2.95 -16.39
CA GLY A 94 13.04 -2.54 -15.32
C GLY A 94 12.35 -1.67 -14.25
N ARG A 95 11.53 -0.69 -14.68
CA ARG A 95 10.74 0.13 -13.74
C ARG A 95 9.70 -0.69 -12.97
N PHE A 96 9.03 -1.63 -13.63
CA PHE A 96 8.07 -2.52 -12.96
C PHE A 96 8.76 -3.44 -11.96
N ASN A 97 9.92 -4.00 -12.30
CA ASN A 97 10.69 -4.83 -11.39
C ASN A 97 11.14 -4.05 -10.15
N ALA A 98 11.72 -2.84 -10.34
CA ALA A 98 12.11 -1.97 -9.23
C ALA A 98 10.93 -1.60 -8.32
N ARG A 99 9.75 -1.36 -8.89
CA ARG A 99 8.52 -1.12 -8.11
C ARG A 99 8.09 -2.37 -7.34
N ALA A 100 8.14 -3.55 -7.97
CA ALA A 100 7.80 -4.81 -7.33
C ALA A 100 8.72 -5.11 -6.14
N GLU A 101 10.03 -4.92 -6.30
CA GLU A 101 11.02 -5.04 -5.22
C GLU A 101 10.74 -4.06 -4.08
N ASN A 102 10.47 -2.79 -4.39
CA ASN A 102 10.11 -1.79 -3.38
C ASN A 102 8.85 -2.22 -2.60
N LEU A 103 7.80 -2.66 -3.29
CA LEU A 103 6.59 -3.15 -2.65
C LEU A 103 6.84 -4.37 -1.77
N GLN A 104 7.70 -5.30 -2.18
CA GLN A 104 8.11 -6.43 -1.36
C GLN A 104 8.83 -5.99 -0.07
N LEU A 105 9.74 -5.01 -0.17
CA LEU A 105 10.43 -4.44 1.00
C LEU A 105 9.44 -3.75 1.95
N VAL A 106 8.49 -2.99 1.41
CA VAL A 106 7.43 -2.35 2.22
C VAL A 106 6.57 -3.41 2.92
N ILE A 107 6.16 -4.48 2.22
CA ILE A 107 5.39 -5.58 2.81
C ILE A 107 6.19 -6.27 3.92
N ALA A 108 7.48 -6.54 3.70
CA ALA A 108 8.36 -7.14 4.72
C ALA A 108 8.46 -6.23 5.96
N LYS A 109 8.63 -4.93 5.76
CA LYS A 109 8.66 -3.94 6.85
C LYS A 109 7.34 -3.90 7.62
N LEU A 110 6.20 -3.85 6.93
CA LEU A 110 4.88 -3.86 7.55
C LEU A 110 4.62 -5.15 8.33
N ARG A 111 5.02 -6.31 7.81
CA ARG A 111 4.94 -7.59 8.54
C ARG A 111 5.78 -7.59 9.81
N SER A 112 7.00 -7.04 9.76
CA SER A 112 7.84 -6.89 10.94
C SER A 112 7.22 -5.96 11.98
N GLN A 113 6.68 -4.82 11.56
CA GLN A 113 5.99 -3.88 12.44
C GLN A 113 4.74 -4.49 13.08
N LEU A 114 3.95 -5.24 12.30
CA LEU A 114 2.79 -5.98 12.83
C LEU A 114 3.20 -7.03 13.85
N GLY A 115 4.31 -7.74 13.61
CA GLY A 115 4.87 -8.71 14.56
C GLY A 115 5.28 -8.06 15.88
N ALA A 116 6.00 -6.94 15.82
CA ALA A 116 6.40 -6.17 16.99
C ALA A 116 5.19 -5.64 17.78
N ALA A 117 4.24 -5.00 17.09
CA ALA A 117 3.02 -4.48 17.72
C ALA A 117 2.19 -5.60 18.38
N LYS A 118 2.12 -6.79 17.76
CA LYS A 118 1.45 -7.95 18.36
C LYS A 118 2.17 -8.46 19.61
N ALA A 119 3.50 -8.47 19.62
CA ALA A 119 4.28 -8.84 20.80
C ALA A 119 4.10 -7.84 21.95
N GLU A 120 4.13 -6.54 21.66
CA GLU A 120 3.83 -5.48 22.62
C GLU A 120 2.42 -5.62 23.20
N LEU A 121 1.41 -5.86 22.35
CA LEU A 121 0.03 -6.06 22.81
C LEU A 121 -0.10 -7.28 23.72
N SER A 122 0.57 -8.39 23.39
CA SER A 122 0.62 -9.58 24.26
C SER A 122 1.28 -9.27 25.60
N SER A 123 2.37 -8.51 25.60
CA SER A 123 3.04 -8.05 26.83
C SER A 123 2.13 -7.16 27.68
N MET A 124 1.49 -6.16 27.08
CA MET A 124 0.52 -5.29 27.78
C MET A 124 -0.65 -6.07 28.35
N ARG A 125 -1.17 -7.06 27.62
CA ARG A 125 -2.22 -7.96 28.13
C ARG A 125 -1.73 -8.78 29.32
N GLY A 126 -0.52 -9.33 29.25
CA GLY A 126 0.11 -10.04 30.37
C GLY A 126 0.26 -9.15 31.60
N ASN A 127 0.81 -7.95 31.44
CA ASN A 127 0.95 -6.97 32.52
C ASN A 127 -0.41 -6.57 33.11
N ALA A 128 -1.43 -6.39 32.28
CA ALA A 128 -2.76 -6.05 32.76
C ALA A 128 -3.43 -7.20 33.54
N VAL A 129 -3.12 -8.46 33.23
CA VAL A 129 -3.57 -9.61 34.03
C VAL A 129 -2.82 -9.64 35.36
N TRP A 130 -1.49 -9.45 35.33
CA TRP A 130 -0.66 -9.40 36.53
C TRP A 130 -1.10 -8.27 37.49
N LEU A 131 -1.30 -7.06 36.98
CA LEU A 131 -1.78 -5.92 37.76
C LEU A 131 -3.15 -6.18 38.39
N ARG A 132 -4.07 -6.85 37.67
CA ARG A 132 -5.37 -7.22 38.24
C ARG A 132 -5.24 -8.21 39.39
N ALA A 133 -4.33 -9.19 39.28
CA ALA A 133 -4.07 -10.14 40.35
C ALA A 133 -3.47 -9.44 41.59
N GLU A 134 -2.49 -8.54 41.39
CA GLU A 134 -1.88 -7.76 42.45
C GLU A 134 -2.90 -6.86 43.17
N VAL A 135 -3.80 -6.20 42.42
CA VAL A 135 -4.89 -5.41 43.01
C VAL A 135 -5.83 -6.28 43.83
N ALA A 136 -6.21 -7.47 43.33
CA ALA A 136 -7.06 -8.38 44.08
C ALA A 136 -6.39 -8.88 45.38
N GLU A 137 -5.09 -9.17 45.35
CA GLU A 137 -4.33 -9.55 46.54
C GLU A 137 -4.28 -8.42 47.57
N ARG A 138 -4.00 -7.19 47.12
CA ARG A 138 -4.00 -6.01 48.00
C ARG A 138 -5.37 -5.75 48.60
N GLN A 139 -6.43 -5.89 47.81
CA GLN A 139 -7.80 -5.73 48.29
C GLN A 139 -8.12 -6.76 49.38
N ALA A 140 -7.77 -8.03 49.18
CA ALA A 140 -7.97 -9.07 50.19
C ALA A 140 -7.18 -8.81 51.49
N ARG A 141 -5.96 -8.24 51.39
CA ARG A 141 -5.18 -7.81 52.55
C ARG A 141 -5.82 -6.63 53.29
N ILE A 142 -6.35 -5.66 52.56
CA ILE A 142 -7.07 -4.52 53.15
C ILE A 142 -8.29 -5.04 53.93
N GLU A 143 -9.11 -5.89 53.31
CA GLU A 143 -10.29 -6.48 53.95
C GLU A 143 -9.93 -7.26 55.22
N ALA A 144 -8.84 -8.03 55.21
CA ALA A 144 -8.36 -8.76 56.38
C ALA A 144 -7.80 -7.83 57.49
N LEU A 145 -7.19 -6.71 57.13
CA LEU A 145 -6.73 -5.72 58.10
C LEU A 145 -7.90 -4.94 58.69
N GLU A 146 -8.88 -4.55 57.87
CA GLU A 146 -10.11 -3.90 58.31
C GLU A 146 -10.90 -4.79 59.28
N SER A 147 -11.03 -6.09 58.99
CA SER A 147 -11.70 -7.03 59.92
C SER A 147 -10.98 -7.13 61.26
N ARG A 148 -9.64 -7.11 61.24
CA ARG A 148 -8.83 -7.18 62.47
C ARG A 148 -8.89 -5.89 63.28
N ILE A 149 -8.95 -4.74 62.62
CA ILE A 149 -9.18 -3.44 63.30
C ILE A 149 -10.55 -3.46 63.97
N ALA A 150 -11.60 -3.89 63.26
CA ALA A 150 -12.94 -3.98 63.82
C ALA A 150 -13.02 -4.92 65.03
N GLU A 151 -12.31 -6.06 64.99
CA GLU A 151 -12.18 -6.98 66.13
C GLU A 151 -11.47 -6.31 67.32
N LEU A 152 -10.34 -5.64 67.08
CA LEU A 152 -9.60 -4.92 68.12
C LEU A 152 -10.40 -3.75 68.72
N GLU A 153 -11.14 -3.00 67.92
CA GLU A 153 -12.02 -1.93 68.40
C GLU A 153 -13.17 -2.49 69.25
N ALA A 154 -13.72 -3.66 68.88
CA ALA A 154 -14.72 -4.35 69.69
C ALA A 154 -14.14 -4.88 71.03
N GLU A 155 -12.91 -5.41 71.02
CA GLU A 155 -12.21 -5.81 72.26
C GLU A 155 -11.91 -4.61 73.16
N ASP A 156 -11.40 -3.51 72.60
CA ASP A 156 -11.04 -2.32 73.38
C ASP A 156 -12.29 -1.67 73.99
N THR A 157 -13.38 -1.55 73.23
CA THR A 157 -14.67 -1.07 73.77
C THR A 157 -15.27 -1.99 74.83
N ALA A 158 -15.07 -3.31 74.74
CA ALA A 158 -15.48 -4.24 75.80
C ALA A 158 -14.60 -4.17 77.05
N ASN A 159 -13.33 -3.79 76.91
CA ASN A 159 -12.37 -3.71 78.02
C ASN A 159 -12.35 -2.32 78.71
N ILE A 160 -13.03 -1.32 78.15
CA ILE A 160 -13.28 -0.05 78.85
C ILE A 160 -14.29 -0.31 79.98
N VAL A 161 -13.77 -0.54 81.18
CA VAL A 161 -14.56 -0.47 82.41
C VAL A 161 -15.00 0.99 82.58
N ASP A 162 -16.30 1.25 82.44
CA ASP A 162 -16.90 2.55 82.75
C ASP A 162 -16.57 2.90 84.20
N LEU A 163 -15.57 3.78 84.39
CA LEU A 163 -15.22 4.29 85.70
C LEU A 163 -16.46 5.03 86.23
N PRO A 164 -16.91 4.77 87.47
CA PRO A 164 -18.04 5.49 88.03
C PRO A 164 -17.74 6.98 87.92
N ARG A 165 -18.64 7.72 87.26
CA ARG A 165 -18.55 9.18 87.15
C ARG A 165 -18.30 9.70 88.56
N ARG A 166 -17.14 10.34 88.77
CA ARG A 166 -16.88 11.08 90.00
C ARG A 166 -17.86 12.25 90.00
N VAL A 167 -19.00 12.07 90.67
CA VAL A 167 -19.88 13.16 91.02
C VAL A 167 -19.14 13.92 92.12
N SER A 168 -18.46 15.00 91.75
CA SER A 168 -17.98 15.98 92.73
C SER A 168 -19.21 16.71 93.28
N PRO A 169 -19.59 16.51 94.56
CA PRO A 169 -20.74 17.19 95.13
C PRO A 169 -20.51 18.70 95.07
N SER A 170 -21.56 19.47 94.75
CA SER A 170 -21.45 20.92 94.72
C SER A 170 -21.32 21.46 96.14
N ILE A 171 -20.78 22.67 96.29
CA ILE A 171 -20.60 23.33 97.60
C ILE A 171 -21.93 23.36 98.39
N TYR A 172 -23.06 23.53 97.71
CA TYR A 172 -24.39 23.58 98.29
C TYR A 172 -24.92 22.20 98.75
N ASP A 173 -24.36 21.11 98.22
CA ASP A 173 -24.73 19.75 98.65
C ASP A 173 -23.97 19.33 99.93
N VAL A 174 -22.83 19.96 100.20
CA VAL A 174 -21.97 19.65 101.36
C VAL A 174 -22.25 20.57 102.55
N TRP A 175 -22.76 21.78 102.32
CA TRP A 175 -23.06 22.76 103.38
C TRP A 175 -24.56 22.89 103.63
N GLY A 176 -25.04 22.39 104.78
CA GLY A 176 -26.38 22.68 105.30
C GLY A 176 -26.47 24.12 105.83
N GLN A 177 -27.68 24.71 105.83
CA GLN A 177 -27.85 26.15 106.09
C GLN A 177 -27.40 26.64 107.49
N ASP A 178 -27.19 25.74 108.46
CA ASP A 178 -26.90 26.11 109.85
C ASP A 178 -25.70 25.37 110.47
N GLU A 179 -24.82 24.74 109.69
CA GLU A 179 -23.68 23.98 110.23
C GLU A 179 -22.33 24.40 109.65
N HIS A 180 -21.34 24.63 110.52
CA HIS A 180 -20.00 25.08 110.11
C HIS A 180 -19.19 23.91 109.53
N PRO A 181 -18.48 24.09 108.39
CA PRO A 181 -17.82 22.99 107.70
C PRO A 181 -16.68 22.39 108.52
N THR A 182 -16.61 21.07 108.56
CA THR A 182 -15.46 20.36 109.14
C THR A 182 -14.35 20.19 108.11
N MET A 183 -13.11 20.03 108.56
CA MET A 183 -11.94 19.82 107.67
C MET A 183 -12.09 18.60 106.74
N VAL A 184 -12.87 17.59 107.16
CA VAL A 184 -13.15 16.38 106.36
C VAL A 184 -14.11 16.70 105.20
N ASP A 185 -15.02 17.66 105.38
CA ASP A 185 -15.97 18.05 104.35
C ASP A 185 -15.35 18.98 103.30
N LEU A 186 -14.38 19.80 103.71
CA LEU A 186 -13.55 20.57 102.77
C LEU A 186 -12.66 19.68 101.90
N ALA A 187 -12.17 18.56 102.42
CA ALA A 187 -11.37 17.60 101.67
C ALA A 187 -12.17 16.82 100.61
N LYS A 188 -13.50 16.73 100.75
CA LYS A 188 -14.40 16.11 99.76
C LYS A 188 -14.69 17.03 98.56
N LEU A 189 -14.50 18.34 98.73
CA LEU A 189 -14.61 19.32 97.65
C LEU A 189 -13.28 19.33 96.88
N ASN A 190 -13.34 19.15 95.56
CA ASN A 190 -12.14 19.20 94.72
C ASN A 190 -11.72 20.67 94.50
N LEU A 191 -11.01 21.25 95.49
CA LEU A 191 -10.65 22.67 95.53
C LEU A 191 -9.53 23.06 94.52
N ASP A 192 -8.89 22.09 93.88
CA ASP A 192 -7.81 22.33 92.90
C ASP A 192 -8.29 23.09 91.64
N GLY A 193 -9.61 23.18 91.42
CA GLY A 193 -10.22 23.88 90.27
C GLY A 193 -10.69 25.32 90.53
N LEU A 194 -10.50 25.89 91.73
CA LEU A 194 -10.98 27.24 92.06
C LEU A 194 -9.83 28.27 92.07
N PRO A 195 -9.60 29.01 90.96
CA PRO A 195 -8.46 29.92 90.82
C PRO A 195 -8.49 31.13 91.76
N GLU A 196 -9.62 31.43 92.40
CA GLU A 196 -9.79 32.66 93.19
C GLU A 196 -9.29 32.57 94.64
N LEU A 197 -9.13 31.36 95.20
CA LEU A 197 -8.72 31.17 96.59
C LEU A 197 -7.19 31.11 96.80
N ARG A 198 -6.39 31.05 95.74
CA ARG A 198 -4.91 31.00 95.83
C ARG A 198 -4.26 32.37 96.10
N ARG A 199 -4.99 33.48 96.01
CA ARG A 199 -4.40 34.83 96.12
C ARG A 199 -4.20 35.37 97.54
N HIS A 200 -4.63 34.65 98.57
CA HIS A 200 -4.50 35.10 99.96
C HIS A 200 -4.03 33.98 100.90
N ALA A 201 -2.87 33.39 100.59
CA ALA A 201 -2.06 32.60 101.52
C ALA A 201 -0.60 33.06 101.43
#